data_AF-A0A8S3UN12-F1
#
_entry.id   AF-A0A8S3UN12-F1
#
_cell.length_a   1.000
_cell.length_b   1.000
_cell.length_c   1.000
_cell.angle_alpha   90.00
_cell.angle_beta   90.00
_cell.angle_gamma   90.00
#
_symmetry.space_group_name_H-M   'P 1'
#
loop_
_entity.id
_entity.type
_entity.pdbx_description
1 polymer ?
#
loop_
_entity_poly.entity_id
_entity_poly.type
_entity_poly.pdbx_seq_one_letter_code
_entity_poly.pdbx_strand_id
1 'polypeptide(L)'
;MMTCLVVENVGSILQPMNPLKSTRRKAFNAIREREKYKGSPLLLFANRKDVRMVDGNNSRGNSTVVAGNLEDAAAVDFLYEDRSVFFTDVSQEMIKRTWFNGSEITVNVITTGLISPDGLAVDWLGRKIYWTDSETKRIEVANLDGSYRKVLYWNDLDQPRAIALDPLNG
;
A
#
# COMPACT_ATOMS: atom_id res chain seq x y z
N MET A 1 16.06 5.11 4.35
CA MET A 1 16.00 3.76 3.75
C MET A 1 14.75 3.78 2.89
N MET A 2 14.88 3.63 1.56
CA MET A 2 13.77 3.89 0.63
C MET A 2 12.95 2.60 0.50
N THR A 3 11.78 2.55 1.12
CA THR A 3 10.86 1.40 0.99
C THR A 3 10.20 1.51 -0.39
N CYS A 4 10.56 0.57 -1.27
CA CYS A 4 10.08 0.46 -2.64
C CYS A 4 9.01 -0.63 -2.66
N LEU A 5 7.79 -0.29 -3.11
CA LEU A 5 6.69 -1.25 -3.14
C LEU A 5 6.13 -1.31 -4.57
N VAL A 6 6.13 -2.52 -5.14
CA VAL A 6 5.63 -2.78 -6.48
C VAL A 6 4.13 -3.03 -6.38
N VAL A 7 3.33 -2.19 -7.05
CA VAL A 7 1.90 -2.43 -7.23
C VAL A 7 1.76 -3.41 -8.39
N GLU A 8 1.66 -4.71 -8.08
CA GLU A 8 1.28 -5.71 -9.06
C GLU A 8 -0.24 -5.77 -9.19
N ASN A 9 -0.71 -5.73 -10.44
CA ASN A 9 -2.12 -5.88 -10.75
C ASN A 9 -2.52 -7.36 -10.58
N VAL A 10 -3.01 -7.73 -9.39
CA VAL A 10 -3.58 -9.06 -9.11
C VAL A 10 -5.04 -9.14 -9.57
N GLY A 11 -5.31 -8.67 -10.79
CA GLY A 11 -6.60 -8.76 -11.45
C GLY A 11 -6.88 -10.16 -11.99
N SER A 12 -6.91 -11.19 -11.14
CA SER A 12 -7.54 -12.47 -11.47
C SER A 12 -7.80 -13.34 -10.23
N ILE A 13 -8.80 -12.98 -9.42
CA ILE A 13 -9.46 -13.96 -8.55
C ILE A 13 -10.36 -14.82 -9.44
N LEU A 14 -10.16 -16.12 -9.33
CA LEU A 14 -10.61 -17.18 -10.22
C LEU A 14 -12.14 -17.36 -10.19
N GLN A 15 -12.77 -17.45 -11.36
CA GLN A 15 -13.91 -18.35 -11.52
C GLN A 15 -13.39 -19.68 -12.11
N PRO A 16 -13.82 -20.84 -11.61
CA PRO A 16 -13.39 -22.12 -12.18
C PRO A 16 -13.95 -22.24 -13.60
N MET A 17 -13.06 -22.29 -14.60
CA MET A 17 -13.46 -22.72 -15.94
C MET A 17 -13.72 -24.22 -15.91
N ASN A 18 -14.97 -24.61 -16.21
CA ASN A 18 -15.33 -26.00 -16.47
C ASN A 18 -14.39 -26.60 -17.54
N PRO A 19 -13.66 -27.68 -17.23
CA PRO A 19 -12.79 -28.30 -18.18
C PRO A 19 -13.65 -29.19 -19.06
N LEU A 20 -14.11 -28.68 -20.20
CA LEU A 20 -14.41 -29.46 -21.41
C LEU A 20 -14.83 -28.49 -22.54
N LYS A 21 -14.04 -28.50 -23.62
CA LYS A 21 -14.22 -27.82 -24.93
C LYS A 21 -13.68 -26.38 -25.06
N SER A 22 -12.35 -26.22 -24.96
CA SER A 22 -11.67 -24.99 -25.42
C SER A 22 -10.91 -25.22 -26.74
N THR A 23 -11.35 -24.58 -27.81
CA THR A 23 -10.65 -24.54 -29.12
C THR A 23 -9.45 -23.60 -29.04
N ARG A 24 -8.38 -23.80 -29.85
CA ARG A 24 -7.18 -22.92 -29.90
C ARG A 24 -7.52 -21.41 -29.98
N ARG A 25 -8.59 -21.05 -30.70
CA ARG A 25 -9.05 -19.66 -30.83
C ARG A 25 -9.68 -19.09 -29.55
N LYS A 26 -10.34 -19.90 -28.73
CA LYS A 26 -10.84 -19.50 -27.40
C LYS A 26 -9.69 -19.33 -26.41
N ALA A 27 -8.72 -20.24 -26.42
CA ALA A 27 -7.50 -20.11 -25.61
C ALA A 27 -6.70 -18.85 -25.99
N PHE A 28 -6.52 -18.58 -27.29
CA PHE A 28 -5.84 -17.37 -27.78
C PHE A 28 -6.58 -16.07 -27.41
N ASN A 29 -7.91 -16.05 -27.56
CA ASN A 29 -8.71 -14.88 -27.14
C ASN A 29 -8.70 -14.70 -25.62
N ALA A 30 -8.72 -15.79 -24.83
CA ALA A 30 -8.60 -15.72 -23.37
C ALA A 30 -7.22 -15.23 -22.91
N ILE A 31 -6.14 -15.61 -23.61
CA ILE A 31 -4.79 -15.05 -23.38
C ILE A 31 -4.76 -13.56 -23.73
N ARG A 32 -5.35 -13.17 -24.86
CA ARG A 32 -5.43 -11.77 -25.29
C ARG A 32 -6.30 -10.92 -24.36
N GLU A 33 -7.35 -11.49 -23.78
CA GLU A 33 -8.16 -10.85 -22.72
C GLU A 33 -7.38 -10.75 -21.40
N ARG A 34 -6.60 -11.77 -21.02
CA ARG A 34 -5.66 -11.66 -19.87
C ARG A 34 -4.64 -10.54 -20.05
N GLU A 35 -4.14 -10.34 -21.27
CA GLU A 35 -3.23 -9.22 -21.56
C GLU A 35 -3.94 -7.86 -21.62
N LYS A 36 -5.23 -7.84 -22.01
CA LYS A 36 -6.06 -6.62 -22.05
C LYS A 36 -6.29 -6.01 -20.66
N TYR A 37 -6.20 -6.81 -19.60
CA TYR A 37 -6.37 -6.37 -18.20
C TYR A 37 -5.06 -6.29 -17.41
N LYS A 38 -3.90 -6.54 -18.03
CA LYS A 38 -2.59 -6.24 -17.43
C LYS A 38 -2.32 -4.74 -17.52
N GLY A 39 -2.90 -3.97 -16.59
CA GLY A 39 -2.38 -2.64 -16.27
C GLY A 39 -0.87 -2.72 -15.99
N SER A 40 -0.11 -1.69 -16.40
CA SER A 40 1.32 -1.62 -16.13
C SER A 40 1.59 -1.68 -14.62
N PRO A 41 2.66 -2.36 -14.17
CA PRO A 41 3.08 -2.28 -12.78
C PRO A 41 3.41 -0.83 -12.43
N LEU A 42 2.99 -0.39 -11.26
CA LEU A 42 3.26 0.96 -10.76
C LEU A 42 4.23 0.85 -9.59
N LEU A 43 5.21 1.75 -9.55
CA LEU A 43 6.09 1.92 -8.41
C LEU A 43 5.59 3.09 -7.58
N LEU A 44 5.29 2.85 -6.32
CA LEU A 44 4.92 3.87 -5.34
C LEU A 44 6.09 4.06 -4.36
N PHE A 45 6.44 5.31 -4.05
CA PHE A 45 7.51 5.62 -3.12
C PHE A 45 7.28 6.94 -2.38
N ALA A 46 7.74 6.98 -1.12
CA ALA A 46 7.85 8.20 -0.36
C ALA A 46 9.12 8.96 -0.74
N ASN A 47 9.02 10.27 -0.89
CA ASN A 47 10.10 11.18 -1.25
C ASN A 47 10.06 12.44 -0.35
N ARG A 48 10.05 12.20 0.97
CA ARG A 48 10.11 13.17 2.07
C ARG A 48 9.03 14.27 2.06
N LYS A 49 9.00 15.13 1.05
CA LYS A 49 8.01 16.20 0.86
C LYS A 49 6.78 15.77 0.04
N ASP A 50 6.83 14.59 -0.56
CA ASP A 50 5.71 14.03 -1.32
C ASP A 50 5.73 12.49 -1.35
N VAL A 51 4.61 11.91 -1.79
CA VAL A 51 4.49 10.51 -2.22
C VAL A 51 4.29 10.50 -3.74
N ARG A 52 5.06 9.66 -4.43
CA ARG A 52 5.13 9.64 -5.90
C ARG A 52 4.86 8.26 -6.45
N MET A 53 4.34 8.26 -7.68
CA MET A 53 4.06 7.06 -8.44
C MET A 53 4.73 7.14 -9.82
N VAL A 54 5.30 6.03 -10.29
CA VAL A 54 5.94 5.90 -11.61
C VAL A 54 5.41 4.65 -12.29
N ASP A 55 5.15 4.74 -13.59
CA ASP A 55 4.86 3.55 -14.42
C ASP A 55 6.16 2.76 -14.63
N GLY A 56 6.19 1.52 -14.15
CA GLY A 56 7.35 0.65 -14.22
C GLY A 56 7.74 0.24 -15.65
N ASN A 57 6.82 0.34 -16.61
CA ASN A 57 7.12 0.11 -18.03
C ASN A 57 7.62 1.38 -18.74
N ASN A 58 7.43 2.55 -18.13
CA ASN A 58 7.78 3.82 -18.77
C ASN A 58 9.23 4.23 -18.44
N SER A 59 10.14 3.95 -19.36
CA SER A 59 11.56 4.32 -19.26
C SER A 59 11.82 5.84 -19.23
N ARG A 60 10.80 6.68 -19.44
CA ARG A 60 10.95 8.15 -19.45
C ARG A 60 10.98 8.78 -18.05
N GLY A 61 10.78 8.01 -16.97
CA GLY A 61 11.04 8.46 -15.60
C GLY A 61 10.11 9.56 -15.06
N ASN A 62 8.99 9.84 -15.73
CA ASN A 62 8.04 10.84 -15.23
C ASN A 62 7.28 10.28 -14.02
N SER A 63 7.48 10.89 -12.85
CA SER A 63 6.73 10.59 -11.62
C SER A 63 5.51 11.50 -11.47
N THR A 64 4.38 10.93 -11.06
CA THR A 64 3.19 11.68 -10.64
C THR A 64 3.20 11.85 -9.13
N VAL A 65 2.93 13.06 -8.63
CA VAL A 65 2.72 13.30 -7.20
C VAL A 65 1.31 12.82 -6.83
N VAL A 66 1.23 11.92 -5.85
CA VAL A 66 -0.03 11.36 -5.34
C VAL A 66 -0.47 12.08 -4.06
N ALA A 67 0.50 12.47 -3.23
CA ALA A 67 0.28 13.38 -2.10
C ALA A 67 1.46 14.35 -2.03
N GLY A 68 1.19 15.65 -1.95
CA GLY A 68 2.21 16.69 -1.84
C GLY A 68 2.18 17.41 -0.49
N ASN A 69 3.11 18.36 -0.30
CA ASN A 69 3.21 19.22 0.89
C ASN A 69 3.32 18.43 2.20
N LEU A 70 4.05 17.32 2.19
CA LEU A 70 4.34 16.52 3.37
C LEU A 70 5.55 17.07 4.11
N GLU A 71 5.65 16.82 5.42
CA GLU A 71 6.81 17.30 6.17
C GLU A 71 7.98 16.31 6.14
N ASP A 72 7.70 15.06 6.46
CA ASP A 72 8.70 13.99 6.47
C ASP A 72 8.07 12.62 6.20
N ALA A 73 7.69 12.41 4.94
CA ALA A 73 7.13 11.14 4.48
C ALA A 73 8.17 10.01 4.54
N ALA A 74 7.86 8.93 5.27
CA ALA A 74 8.80 7.85 5.54
C ALA A 74 8.36 6.49 4.95
N ALA A 75 7.18 6.00 5.32
CA ALA A 75 6.63 4.73 4.83
C ALA A 75 5.38 4.94 3.98
N VAL A 76 5.14 4.00 3.07
CA VAL A 76 3.97 4.01 2.18
C VAL A 76 3.52 2.58 1.90
N ASP A 77 2.22 2.37 1.81
CA ASP A 77 1.60 1.15 1.30
C ASP A 77 0.24 1.49 0.65
N PHE A 78 -0.42 0.53 0.01
CA PHE A 78 -1.63 0.77 -0.76
C PHE A 78 -2.71 -0.29 -0.52
N LEU A 79 -3.93 0.06 -0.94
CA LEU A 79 -5.03 -0.88 -1.09
C LEU A 79 -5.60 -0.71 -2.50
N TYR A 80 -5.34 -1.72 -3.34
CA TYR A 80 -5.61 -1.64 -4.77
C TYR A 80 -7.10 -1.49 -5.09
N GLU A 81 -7.95 -2.29 -4.44
CA GLU A 81 -9.39 -2.32 -4.67
C GLU A 81 -10.05 -0.95 -4.44
N ASP A 82 -9.67 -0.28 -3.35
CA ASP A 82 -10.18 1.04 -2.96
C ASP A 82 -9.48 2.21 -3.65
N ARG A 83 -8.42 1.92 -4.39
CA ARG A 83 -7.51 2.89 -4.95
C ARG A 83 -6.88 3.85 -3.95
N SER A 84 -6.59 3.37 -2.74
CA SER A 84 -6.03 4.21 -1.68
C SER A 84 -4.57 3.96 -1.42
N VAL A 85 -3.89 5.04 -1.04
CA VAL A 85 -2.49 5.05 -0.61
C VAL A 85 -2.46 5.51 0.85
N PHE A 86 -1.78 4.74 1.68
CA PHE A 86 -1.52 5.06 3.07
C PHE A 86 -0.04 5.40 3.23
N PHE A 87 0.26 6.40 4.04
CA PHE A 87 1.62 6.84 4.24
C PHE A 87 1.81 7.44 5.62
N THR A 88 3.04 7.40 6.11
CA THR A 88 3.44 8.00 7.39
C THR A 88 4.09 9.36 7.14
N ASP A 89 3.84 10.31 8.02
CA ASP A 89 4.53 11.60 8.08
C ASP A 89 5.12 11.75 9.49
N VAL A 90 6.42 11.54 9.60
CA VAL A 90 7.12 11.41 10.89
C VAL A 90 7.12 12.74 11.64
N SER A 91 7.42 13.83 10.95
CA SER A 91 7.45 15.17 11.56
C SER A 91 6.06 15.65 12.03
N GLN A 92 4.98 15.13 11.43
CA GLN A 92 3.62 15.42 11.88
C GLN A 92 3.06 14.36 12.83
N GLU A 93 3.80 13.29 13.13
CA GLU A 93 3.37 12.17 13.98
C GLU A 93 2.02 11.59 13.53
N MET A 94 1.86 11.37 12.22
CA MET A 94 0.59 10.95 11.62
C MET A 94 0.74 9.79 10.64
N ILE A 95 -0.31 8.97 10.58
CA ILE A 95 -0.59 8.08 9.44
C ILE A 95 -1.75 8.68 8.67
N LYS A 96 -1.58 8.83 7.36
CA LYS A 96 -2.54 9.51 6.47
C LYS A 96 -2.93 8.59 5.31
N ARG A 97 -4.04 8.94 4.67
CA ARG A 97 -4.60 8.27 3.49
C ARG A 97 -4.90 9.28 2.39
N THR A 98 -4.65 8.88 1.15
CA THR A 98 -5.14 9.56 -0.05
C THR A 98 -5.61 8.54 -1.09
N TRP A 99 -6.04 9.01 -2.26
CA TRP A 99 -6.53 8.18 -3.36
C TRP A 99 -5.85 8.56 -4.68
N PHE A 100 -5.53 7.56 -5.51
CA PHE A 100 -5.00 7.81 -6.85
C PHE A 100 -6.09 8.13 -7.89
N ASN A 101 -7.20 8.72 -7.45
CA ASN A 101 -8.32 9.15 -8.29
C ASN A 101 -8.17 10.61 -8.80
N GLY A 102 -7.04 11.27 -8.51
CA GLY A 102 -6.79 12.66 -8.87
C GLY A 102 -7.35 13.69 -7.89
N SER A 103 -7.95 13.26 -6.76
CA SER A 103 -8.28 14.16 -5.66
C SER A 103 -7.01 14.43 -4.85
N GLU A 104 -6.66 15.70 -4.62
CA GLU A 104 -5.58 16.09 -3.71
C GLU A 104 -5.99 15.97 -2.22
N ILE A 105 -7.06 15.22 -1.94
CA ILE A 105 -7.60 15.07 -0.60
C ILE A 105 -6.73 14.09 0.18
N THR A 106 -6.25 14.56 1.32
CA THR A 106 -5.57 13.74 2.33
C THR A 106 -6.42 13.68 3.58
N VAL A 107 -6.59 12.48 4.13
CA VAL A 107 -7.32 12.21 5.36
C VAL A 107 -6.36 11.69 6.41
N ASN A 108 -6.45 12.20 7.64
CA ASN A 108 -5.68 11.69 8.76
C ASN A 108 -6.34 10.43 9.32
N VAL A 109 -5.59 9.33 9.40
CA VAL A 109 -6.07 8.02 9.87
C VAL A 109 -5.72 7.83 11.34
N ILE A 110 -4.45 8.05 11.70
CA ILE A 110 -3.98 8.04 13.09
C ILE A 110 -3.38 9.41 13.39
N THR A 111 -3.85 10.05 14.46
CA THR A 111 -3.52 11.44 14.81
C THR A 111 -2.89 11.61 16.19
N THR A 112 -2.73 10.54 16.95
CA THR A 112 -2.21 10.59 18.33
C THR A 112 -1.36 9.37 18.64
N GLY A 113 -0.49 9.48 19.64
CA GLY A 113 0.28 8.34 20.16
C GLY A 113 1.22 7.72 19.13
N LEU A 114 1.77 8.54 18.23
CA LEU A 114 2.86 8.22 17.32
C LEU A 114 4.02 9.16 17.66
N ILE A 115 5.25 8.72 17.41
CA ILE A 115 6.46 9.56 17.53
C ILE A 115 7.34 9.37 16.29
N SER A 116 7.61 8.12 15.89
CA SER A 116 8.36 7.83 14.65
C SER A 116 7.78 6.61 13.93
N PRO A 117 6.66 6.78 13.19
CA PRO A 117 6.03 5.70 12.43
C PRO A 117 6.84 5.37 11.16
N ASP A 118 7.84 4.49 11.32
CA ASP A 118 8.84 4.17 10.29
C ASP A 118 8.42 3.05 9.31
N GLY A 119 7.38 2.29 9.66
CA GLY A 119 6.93 1.13 8.91
C GLY A 119 5.42 1.10 8.80
N LEU A 120 4.93 0.66 7.64
CA LEU A 120 3.50 0.58 7.33
C LEU A 120 3.23 -0.64 6.48
N ALA A 121 2.17 -1.38 6.79
CA ALA A 121 1.65 -2.44 5.95
C ALA A 121 0.12 -2.47 5.99
N VAL A 122 -0.50 -2.72 4.83
CA VAL A 122 -1.95 -2.78 4.67
C VAL A 122 -2.38 -4.22 4.45
N ASP A 123 -3.25 -4.70 5.32
CA ASP A 123 -3.94 -5.98 5.13
C ASP A 123 -5.14 -5.78 4.21
N TRP A 124 -4.99 -6.21 2.97
CA TRP A 124 -6.05 -6.10 1.96
C TRP A 124 -7.22 -7.06 2.20
N LEU A 125 -7.00 -8.17 2.92
CA LEU A 125 -8.02 -9.18 3.18
C LEU A 125 -8.83 -8.83 4.43
N GLY A 126 -8.15 -8.57 5.55
CA GLY A 126 -8.74 -8.19 6.82
C GLY A 126 -9.14 -6.72 6.94
N ARG A 127 -8.75 -5.89 5.95
CA ARG A 127 -9.07 -4.46 5.87
C ARG A 127 -8.55 -3.71 7.09
N LYS A 128 -7.26 -3.90 7.37
CA LYS A 128 -6.54 -3.30 8.51
C LYS A 128 -5.27 -2.59 8.06
N ILE A 129 -4.81 -1.68 8.88
CA ILE A 129 -3.50 -1.05 8.74
C ILE A 129 -2.64 -1.42 9.94
N TYR A 130 -1.42 -1.86 9.66
CA TYR A 130 -0.41 -2.22 10.63
C TYR A 130 0.76 -1.24 10.50
N TRP A 131 1.35 -0.87 11.63
CA TRP A 131 2.53 -0.02 11.61
C TRP A 131 3.49 -0.39 12.73
N THR A 132 4.73 0.01 12.52
CA THR A 132 5.76 0.03 13.55
C THR A 132 6.11 1.46 13.86
N ASP A 133 6.27 1.75 15.14
CA ASP A 133 6.77 3.05 15.59
C ASP A 133 8.03 2.83 16.43
N SER A 134 9.15 3.40 15.96
CA SER A 134 10.48 3.08 16.48
C SER A 134 10.77 3.76 17.81
N GLU A 135 10.14 4.90 18.09
CA GLU A 135 10.33 5.67 19.32
C GLU A 135 9.34 5.24 20.41
N THR A 136 8.09 4.96 20.07
CA THR A 136 7.13 4.36 21.02
C THR A 136 7.36 2.86 21.24
N LYS A 137 8.22 2.24 20.40
CA LYS A 137 8.64 0.83 20.48
C LYS A 137 7.47 -0.14 20.42
N ARG A 138 6.56 0.08 19.46
CA ARG A 138 5.31 -0.69 19.32
C ARG A 138 5.07 -1.15 17.90
N ILE A 139 4.41 -2.31 17.80
CA ILE A 139 3.71 -2.77 16.61
C ILE A 139 2.22 -2.69 16.93
N GLU A 140 1.47 -2.01 16.07
CA GLU A 140 0.06 -1.73 16.30
C GLU A 140 -0.76 -2.00 15.05
N VAL A 141 -2.07 -2.11 15.25
CA VAL A 141 -3.06 -2.33 14.19
C VAL A 141 -4.30 -1.48 14.42
N ALA A 142 -4.97 -1.07 13.35
CA ALA A 142 -6.29 -0.44 13.38
C ALA A 142 -7.10 -0.83 12.14
N ASN A 143 -8.39 -0.47 12.12
CA ASN A 143 -9.14 -0.38 10.87
C ASN A 143 -8.50 0.65 9.93
N LEU A 144 -8.79 0.56 8.62
CA LEU A 144 -8.30 1.51 7.61
C LEU A 144 -8.74 2.97 7.84
N ASP A 145 -9.76 3.20 8.67
CA ASP A 145 -10.22 4.52 9.09
C ASP A 145 -9.65 4.97 10.45
N GLY A 146 -8.75 4.18 11.04
CA GLY A 146 -8.12 4.43 12.34
C GLY A 146 -8.90 3.93 13.55
N SER A 147 -10.13 3.45 13.36
CA SER A 147 -10.94 2.91 14.46
C SER A 147 -10.41 1.56 14.97
N TYR A 148 -10.80 1.17 16.19
CA TYR A 148 -10.39 -0.10 16.81
C TYR A 148 -8.88 -0.34 16.86
N ARG A 149 -8.11 0.72 17.15
CA ARG A 149 -6.67 0.66 17.36
C ARG A 149 -6.31 -0.29 18.51
N LYS A 150 -5.27 -1.10 18.32
CA LYS A 150 -4.73 -2.03 19.31
C LYS A 150 -3.21 -2.15 19.18
N VAL A 151 -2.52 -2.16 20.33
CA VAL A 151 -1.11 -2.56 20.42
C VAL A 151 -1.02 -4.08 20.33
N LEU A 152 -0.26 -4.59 19.37
CA LEU A 152 -0.03 -6.02 19.17
C LEU A 152 1.20 -6.50 19.91
N TYR A 153 2.27 -5.71 19.88
CA TYR A 153 3.54 -6.07 20.50
C TYR A 153 4.29 -4.81 20.94
N TRP A 154 4.91 -4.87 22.11
CA TRP A 154 5.61 -3.73 22.74
C TRP A 154 6.79 -4.12 23.62
N ASN A 155 7.06 -5.42 23.78
CA ASN A 155 8.06 -5.92 24.70
C ASN A 155 9.39 -6.17 23.98
N ASP A 156 10.51 -5.71 24.55
CA ASP A 156 11.87 -5.93 24.01
C ASP A 156 12.07 -5.49 22.54
N LEU A 157 11.31 -4.47 22.10
CA LEU A 157 11.55 -3.79 20.84
C LEU A 157 12.52 -2.64 21.05
N ASP A 158 13.52 -2.51 20.17
CA ASP A 158 14.43 -1.36 20.20
C ASP A 158 14.07 -0.31 19.14
N GLN A 159 14.21 -0.65 17.86
CA GLN A 159 13.88 0.22 16.73
C GLN A 159 13.18 -0.57 15.62
N PRO A 160 11.92 -0.98 15.80
CA PRO A 160 11.16 -1.65 14.74
C PRO A 160 10.99 -0.72 13.52
N ARG A 161 11.22 -1.24 12.32
CA ARG A 161 11.18 -0.47 11.06
C ARG A 161 10.30 -1.15 10.01
N ALA A 162 10.88 -1.88 9.05
CA ALA A 162 10.07 -2.46 7.99
C ALA A 162 9.10 -3.53 8.54
N ILE A 163 7.88 -3.51 8.02
CA ILE A 163 6.85 -4.51 8.27
C ILE A 163 6.27 -4.96 6.92
N ALA A 164 5.98 -6.25 6.81
CA ALA A 164 5.28 -6.85 5.67
C ALA A 164 4.28 -7.86 6.23
N LEU A 165 3.19 -8.09 5.49
CA LEU A 165 2.11 -8.98 5.89
C LEU A 165 1.95 -10.08 4.84
N ASP A 166 1.56 -11.27 5.30
CA ASP A 166 1.07 -12.35 4.46
C ASP A 166 -0.37 -12.72 4.88
N PRO A 167 -1.38 -11.92 4.48
CA PRO A 167 -2.76 -12.09 4.95
C PRO A 167 -3.38 -13.46 4.63
N LEU A 168 -2.85 -14.20 3.65
CA LEU A 168 -3.38 -15.52 3.29
C LEU A 168 -2.94 -16.61 4.26
N ASN A 169 -1.78 -16.45 4.90
CA ASN A 169 -1.18 -17.46 5.78
C ASN A 169 -1.21 -17.06 7.28
N GLY A 170 -1.46 -15.78 7.58
CA GLY A 170 -1.43 -15.25 8.95
C GLY A 170 -0.03 -14.96 9.45
#